data_AF-A0A101F0A8-F1
#
_entry.id   AF-A0A101F0A8-F1
#
_cell.length_a   1.000
_cell.length_b   1.000
_cell.length_c   1.000
_cell.angle_alpha   90.00
_cell.angle_beta   90.00
_cell.angle_gamma   90.00
#
_symmetry.space_group_name_H-M   'P 1'
#
loop_
_entity.id
_entity.type
_entity.pdbx_description
1 polymer ?
#
loop_
_entity_poly.entity_id
_entity_poly.type
_entity_poly.pdbx_seq_one_letter_code
_entity_poly.pdbx_strand_id
1 'polypeptide(L)'
;MSWTTPKKAILLAASAEGGTKLNAFDNALLKMGIGNVNLVKLSSVIPAYIEWIDELPKNIPVGMLLPTVYAHIESDEPGSTITAALGVGISEGNEGGLIYEYSGYCTKEEAEKMVHKMVEEGFKVRGWKLKEFKAAVAEITVKDRPVAAIAAVVMLPY
;
A
#
# COMPACT_ATOMS: atom_id res chain seq x y z
N MET A 1 14.67 21.96 1.07
CA MET A 1 14.44 20.53 0.78
C MET A 1 14.01 20.42 -0.67
N SER A 2 14.80 19.79 -1.53
CA SER A 2 14.41 19.56 -2.93
C SER A 2 13.68 18.23 -3.01
N TRP A 3 12.40 18.25 -3.40
CA TRP A 3 11.67 17.04 -3.72
C TRP A 3 12.23 16.47 -5.02
N THR A 4 12.71 15.24 -4.98
CA THR A 4 13.19 14.51 -6.16
C THR A 4 12.23 13.38 -6.47
N THR A 5 12.00 13.12 -7.76
CA THR A 5 11.22 11.96 -8.20
C THR A 5 11.84 10.68 -7.63
N PRO A 6 11.07 9.82 -6.95
CA PRO A 6 11.57 8.56 -6.42
C PRO A 6 12.11 7.64 -7.53
N LYS A 7 13.09 6.81 -7.17
CA LYS A 7 13.75 5.87 -8.09
C LYS A 7 13.38 4.42 -7.85
N LYS A 8 13.02 4.09 -6.62
CA LYS A 8 12.59 2.75 -6.24
C LYS A 8 11.23 2.75 -5.58
N ALA A 9 10.49 1.67 -5.73
CA ALA A 9 9.25 1.43 -5.02
C ALA A 9 9.19 -0.02 -4.52
N ILE A 10 8.49 -0.21 -3.40
CA ILE A 10 8.19 -1.52 -2.84
C ILE A 10 6.71 -1.60 -2.48
N LEU A 11 6.09 -2.73 -2.81
CA LEU A 11 4.75 -3.07 -2.35
C LEU A 11 4.88 -3.81 -1.02
N LEU A 12 4.14 -3.34 -0.02
CA LEU A 12 4.09 -3.93 1.31
C LEU A 12 2.64 -4.07 1.74
N ALA A 13 2.31 -5.13 2.46
CA ALA A 13 1.03 -5.25 3.14
C ALA A 13 1.21 -6.06 4.41
N ALA A 14 0.51 -5.67 5.46
CA ALA A 14 0.45 -6.42 6.69
C ALA A 14 -0.84 -6.14 7.44
N SER A 15 -1.17 -7.08 8.32
CA SER A 15 -2.20 -6.90 9.33
C SER A 15 -1.66 -7.26 10.71
N ALA A 16 -2.17 -6.62 11.74
CA ALA A 16 -1.79 -6.90 13.11
C ALA A 16 -2.92 -6.64 14.09
N GLU A 17 -2.81 -7.26 15.26
CA GLU A 17 -3.61 -6.95 16.44
C GLU A 17 -2.91 -5.88 17.29
N GLY A 18 -3.65 -5.20 18.15
CA GLY A 18 -3.10 -4.22 19.09
C GLY A 18 -3.98 -4.06 20.33
N GLY A 19 -3.44 -3.41 21.37
CA GLY A 19 -4.22 -3.05 22.56
C GLY A 19 -5.28 -1.96 22.29
N THR A 20 -5.06 -1.18 21.23
CA THR A 20 -5.99 -0.20 20.66
C THR A 20 -5.92 -0.29 19.14
N LYS A 21 -6.87 0.32 18.42
CA LYS A 21 -6.85 0.39 16.95
C LYS A 21 -5.55 1.01 16.41
N LEU A 22 -5.12 2.12 17.01
CA LEU A 22 -3.89 2.79 16.61
C LEU A 22 -2.64 1.94 16.89
N ASN A 23 -2.60 1.21 18.00
CA ASN A 23 -1.50 0.26 18.24
C ASN A 23 -1.54 -0.93 17.28
N ALA A 24 -2.72 -1.36 16.82
CA ALA A 24 -2.82 -2.40 15.80
C ALA A 24 -2.26 -1.91 14.46
N PHE A 25 -2.56 -0.66 14.09
CA PHE A 25 -1.98 -0.01 12.92
C PHE A 25 -0.45 0.12 13.01
N ASP A 26 0.06 0.63 14.14
CA ASP A 26 1.51 0.73 14.40
C ASP A 26 2.21 -0.64 14.33
N ASN A 27 1.62 -1.68 14.94
CA ASN A 27 2.13 -3.05 14.85
C ASN A 27 2.15 -3.57 13.40
N ALA A 28 1.17 -3.20 12.57
CA ALA A 28 1.16 -3.59 11.17
C ALA A 28 2.29 -2.89 10.38
N LEU A 29 2.56 -1.61 10.67
CA LEU A 29 3.72 -0.89 10.11
C LEU A 29 5.05 -1.52 10.54
N LEU A 30 5.17 -1.94 11.80
CA LEU A 30 6.35 -2.66 12.30
C LEU A 30 6.57 -3.99 11.56
N LYS A 31 5.50 -4.77 11.31
CA LYS A 31 5.57 -6.00 10.50
C LYS A 31 6.04 -5.74 9.06
N MET A 32 5.70 -4.59 8.50
CA MET A 32 6.15 -4.16 7.17
C MET A 32 7.58 -3.63 7.15
N GLY A 33 8.26 -3.49 8.30
CA GLY A 33 9.59 -2.89 8.39
C GLY A 33 9.61 -1.36 8.28
N ILE A 34 8.44 -0.70 8.32
CA ILE A 34 8.28 0.75 8.19
C ILE A 34 7.64 1.40 9.44
N GLY A 35 7.57 0.69 10.57
CA GLY A 35 6.98 1.21 11.81
C GLY A 35 7.77 2.36 12.45
N ASN A 36 9.06 2.51 12.11
CA ASN A 36 9.91 3.55 12.70
C ASN A 36 10.14 4.76 11.78
N VAL A 37 9.35 4.92 10.71
CA VAL A 37 9.49 6.04 9.76
C VAL A 37 8.28 6.97 9.80
N ASN A 38 8.43 8.16 9.19
CA ASN A 38 7.32 9.07 8.97
C ASN A 38 6.80 8.90 7.54
N LEU A 39 5.57 8.37 7.40
CA LEU A 39 4.94 8.20 6.08
C LEU A 39 4.40 9.54 5.59
N VAL A 40 4.91 10.00 4.45
CA VAL A 40 4.38 11.17 3.74
C VAL A 40 3.36 10.69 2.72
N LYS A 41 2.07 10.89 2.99
CA LYS A 41 1.01 10.42 2.10
C LYS A 41 1.07 11.12 0.74
N LEU A 42 1.21 10.34 -0.33
CA LEU A 42 1.18 10.80 -1.71
C LEU A 42 -0.17 10.53 -2.39
N SER A 43 -0.36 11.16 -3.54
CA SER A 43 -1.36 10.74 -4.52
C SER A 43 -0.91 9.50 -5.30
N SER A 44 -1.83 8.92 -6.07
CA SER A 44 -1.73 7.56 -6.58
C SER A 44 -1.01 7.40 -7.94
N VAL A 45 0.21 7.95 -8.10
CA VAL A 45 0.97 7.93 -9.37
C VAL A 45 2.36 7.31 -9.20
N ILE A 46 2.74 6.43 -10.11
CA ILE A 46 4.08 5.82 -10.21
C ILE A 46 4.91 6.55 -11.28
N PRO A 47 6.12 7.03 -10.95
CA PRO A 47 7.06 7.54 -11.95
C PRO A 47 7.44 6.52 -13.01
N ALA A 48 7.70 6.98 -14.23
CA ALA A 48 8.31 6.16 -15.26
C ALA A 48 9.69 5.62 -14.81
N TYR A 49 9.99 4.39 -15.22
CA TYR A 49 11.26 3.71 -14.94
C TYR A 49 11.58 3.46 -13.46
N ILE A 50 10.56 3.45 -12.60
CA ILE A 50 10.76 3.08 -11.20
C ILE A 50 11.26 1.63 -11.11
N GLU A 51 12.24 1.40 -10.25
CA GLU A 51 12.72 0.06 -9.92
C GLU A 51 11.86 -0.52 -8.81
N TRP A 52 11.24 -1.67 -9.06
CA TRP A 52 10.51 -2.41 -8.03
C TRP A 52 11.48 -3.30 -7.27
N ILE A 53 11.56 -3.13 -5.95
CA ILE A 53 12.39 -3.94 -5.06
C ILE A 53 11.52 -4.85 -4.21
N ASP A 54 12.07 -6.01 -3.82
CA ASP A 54 11.38 -7.01 -3.01
C ASP A 54 11.70 -6.90 -1.51
N GLU A 55 12.77 -6.18 -1.15
CA GLU A 55 13.21 -6.00 0.23
C GLU A 55 13.49 -4.53 0.53
N LEU A 56 13.11 -4.08 1.72
CA LEU A 56 13.46 -2.75 2.22
C LEU A 56 14.97 -2.64 2.46
N PRO A 57 15.58 -1.46 2.24
CA PRO A 57 16.94 -1.19 2.70
C PRO A 57 17.11 -1.50 4.19
N LYS A 58 18.16 -2.25 4.56
CA LYS A 58 18.38 -2.67 5.96
C LYS A 58 18.55 -1.52 6.95
N ASN A 59 18.99 -0.35 6.48
CA ASN A 59 19.36 0.79 7.31
C ASN A 59 18.49 2.02 7.02
N ILE A 60 17.17 1.88 7.12
CA ILE A 60 16.27 3.05 7.07
C ILE A 60 16.37 3.80 8.40
N PRO A 61 16.77 5.09 8.42
CA PRO A 61 16.86 5.85 9.64
C PRO A 61 15.50 6.03 10.31
N VAL A 62 15.48 5.94 11.64
CA VAL A 62 14.30 6.27 12.45
C VAL A 62 13.86 7.71 12.13
N GLY A 63 12.56 7.89 11.89
CA GLY A 63 11.96 9.18 11.58
C GLY A 63 12.18 9.66 10.14
N MET A 64 12.84 8.88 9.27
CA MET A 64 12.99 9.23 7.86
C MET A 64 11.62 9.47 7.21
N LEU A 65 11.51 10.54 6.42
CA LEU A 65 10.31 10.83 5.64
C LEU A 65 10.28 9.92 4.41
N LEU A 66 9.30 9.03 4.33
CA LEU A 66 9.10 8.14 3.19
C LEU A 66 7.81 8.49 2.44
N PRO A 67 7.91 8.99 1.19
CA PRO A 67 6.75 9.18 0.32
C PRO A 67 6.03 7.85 0.09
N THR A 68 4.76 7.78 0.45
CA THR A 68 4.01 6.52 0.53
C THR A 68 2.58 6.72 0.06
N VAL A 69 2.07 5.84 -0.79
CA VAL A 69 0.63 5.69 -1.04
C VAL A 69 0.15 4.50 -0.22
N TYR A 70 -0.91 4.64 0.57
CA TYR A 70 -1.38 3.55 1.41
C TYR A 70 -2.89 3.60 1.66
N ALA A 71 -3.47 2.40 1.75
CA ALA A 71 -4.80 2.16 2.28
C ALA A 71 -4.65 1.48 3.65
N HIS A 72 -5.49 1.85 4.61
CA HIS A 72 -5.60 1.12 5.86
C HIS A 72 -7.04 1.11 6.35
N ILE A 73 -7.33 0.17 7.24
CA ILE A 73 -8.58 0.06 7.96
C ILE A 73 -8.32 -0.62 9.30
N GLU A 74 -9.12 -0.23 10.29
CA GLU A 74 -9.04 -0.73 11.66
C GLU A 74 -10.43 -1.16 12.10
N SER A 75 -10.51 -2.22 12.91
CA SER A 75 -11.77 -2.66 13.51
C SER A 75 -11.53 -3.31 14.87
N ASP A 76 -12.52 -3.20 15.73
CA ASP A 76 -12.61 -3.84 17.05
C ASP A 76 -13.93 -4.60 17.20
N GLU A 77 -14.66 -4.82 16.09
CA GLU A 77 -15.93 -5.53 16.07
C GLU A 77 -15.69 -7.04 15.89
N PRO A 78 -15.91 -7.89 16.92
CA PRO A 78 -15.62 -9.32 16.86
C PRO A 78 -16.32 -10.02 15.69
N GLY A 79 -15.57 -10.87 14.97
CA GLY A 79 -16.07 -11.58 13.79
C GLY A 79 -16.03 -10.78 12.49
N SER A 80 -15.77 -9.47 12.55
CA SER A 80 -15.60 -8.67 11.33
C SER A 80 -14.27 -8.97 10.64
N THR A 81 -14.32 -9.20 9.33
CA THR A 81 -13.13 -9.27 8.47
C THR A 81 -12.94 -7.93 7.80
N ILE A 82 -11.75 -7.34 7.98
CA ILE A 82 -11.33 -6.12 7.31
C ILE A 82 -10.17 -6.41 6.37
N THR A 83 -10.14 -5.70 5.25
CA THR A 83 -9.10 -5.83 4.23
C THR A 83 -8.64 -4.47 3.75
N ALA A 84 -7.33 -4.31 3.55
CA ALA A 84 -6.72 -3.18 2.86
C ALA A 84 -5.97 -3.69 1.62
N ALA A 85 -6.15 -3.00 0.50
CA ALA A 85 -5.57 -3.35 -0.79
C ALA A 85 -5.02 -2.12 -1.50
N LEU A 86 -3.92 -2.34 -2.21
CA LEU A 86 -3.41 -1.46 -3.26
C LEU A 86 -3.28 -2.25 -4.55
N GLY A 87 -3.80 -1.69 -5.64
CA GLY A 87 -3.52 -2.15 -7.00
C GLY A 87 -2.58 -1.17 -7.69
N VAL A 88 -1.59 -1.67 -8.41
CA VAL A 88 -0.65 -0.86 -9.18
C VAL A 88 -0.67 -1.33 -10.62
N GLY A 89 -1.08 -0.44 -11.53
CA GLY A 89 -0.93 -0.65 -12.96
C GLY A 89 0.31 0.04 -13.50
N ILE A 90 1.05 -0.64 -14.36
CA ILE A 90 2.24 -0.12 -15.03
C ILE A 90 1.96 -0.05 -16.54
N SER A 91 2.25 1.10 -17.16
CA SER A 91 2.07 1.33 -18.59
C SER A 91 3.07 0.54 -19.44
N GLU A 92 2.64 0.15 -20.64
CA GLU A 92 3.55 -0.41 -21.65
C GLU A 92 4.49 0.66 -22.22
N GLY A 93 4.01 1.90 -22.32
CA GLY A 93 4.82 3.06 -22.70
C GLY A 93 5.58 3.66 -21.53
N ASN A 94 6.07 4.88 -21.73
CA ASN A 94 6.91 5.60 -20.77
C ASN A 94 6.11 6.51 -19.81
N GLU A 95 4.81 6.30 -19.67
CA GLU A 95 3.93 7.14 -18.86
C GLU A 95 4.09 6.90 -17.35
N GLY A 96 4.56 5.71 -16.96
CA GLY A 96 4.73 5.31 -15.57
C GLY A 96 3.64 4.36 -15.12
N GLY A 97 2.87 4.74 -14.09
CA GLY A 97 1.79 3.90 -13.59
C GLY A 97 0.81 4.61 -12.68
N LEU A 98 -0.26 3.90 -12.32
CA LEU A 98 -1.28 4.36 -11.39
C LEU A 98 -1.39 3.40 -10.23
N ILE A 99 -1.68 3.95 -9.06
CA ILE A 99 -1.99 3.21 -7.85
C ILE A 99 -3.49 3.45 -7.57
N TYR A 100 -4.19 2.45 -7.05
CA TYR A 100 -5.55 2.62 -6.55
C TYR A 100 -5.68 1.95 -5.19
N GLU A 101 -6.28 2.70 -4.27
CA GLU A 101 -6.44 2.32 -2.88
C GLU A 101 -7.86 1.82 -2.59
N TYR A 102 -7.95 0.72 -1.84
CA TYR A 102 -9.22 0.23 -1.32
C TYR A 102 -9.04 -0.31 0.10
N SER A 103 -9.99 -0.01 0.97
CA SER A 103 -10.10 -0.69 2.27
C SER A 103 -11.56 -0.81 2.67
N GLY A 104 -11.91 -1.92 3.32
CA GLY A 104 -13.30 -2.20 3.66
C GLY A 104 -13.51 -3.54 4.38
N TYR A 105 -14.77 -3.81 4.69
CA TYR A 105 -15.23 -5.07 5.27
C TYR A 105 -15.53 -6.06 4.15
N CYS A 106 -14.52 -6.83 3.76
CA CYS A 106 -14.58 -7.75 2.63
C CYS A 106 -13.43 -8.75 2.69
N THR A 107 -13.46 -9.76 1.84
CA THR A 107 -12.32 -10.70 1.73
C THR A 107 -11.15 -10.10 0.95
N LYS A 108 -10.00 -10.75 1.05
CA LYS A 108 -8.81 -10.50 0.24
C LYS A 108 -9.12 -10.50 -1.25
N GLU A 109 -9.85 -11.50 -1.74
CA GLU A 109 -10.18 -11.64 -3.17
C GLU A 109 -11.10 -10.53 -3.68
N GLU A 110 -12.06 -10.09 -2.85
CA GLU A 110 -12.96 -8.99 -3.18
C GLU A 110 -12.20 -7.66 -3.30
N ALA A 111 -11.30 -7.40 -2.35
CA ALA A 111 -10.46 -6.21 -2.37
C ALA A 111 -9.50 -6.19 -3.56
N GLU A 112 -8.86 -7.32 -3.87
CA GLU A 112 -7.94 -7.44 -5.01
C GLU A 112 -8.66 -7.22 -6.34
N LYS A 113 -9.85 -7.81 -6.52
CA LYS A 113 -10.71 -7.57 -7.69
C LYS A 113 -11.12 -6.11 -7.81
N MET A 114 -11.41 -5.45 -6.69
CA MET A 114 -11.80 -4.05 -6.68
C MET A 114 -10.66 -3.15 -7.17
N VAL A 115 -9.45 -3.30 -6.62
CA VAL A 115 -8.30 -2.48 -7.04
C VAL A 115 -7.87 -2.80 -8.47
N HIS A 116 -7.99 -4.05 -8.93
CA HIS A 116 -7.75 -4.41 -10.33
C HIS A 116 -8.70 -3.66 -11.27
N LYS A 117 -10.01 -3.68 -10.98
CA LYS A 117 -11.01 -2.96 -11.77
C LYS A 117 -10.75 -1.46 -11.78
N MET A 118 -10.35 -0.88 -10.65
CA MET A 118 -10.01 0.55 -10.56
C MET A 118 -8.79 0.90 -11.42
N VAL A 119 -7.76 0.05 -11.42
CA VAL A 119 -6.59 0.21 -12.30
C VAL A 119 -6.99 0.14 -13.78
N GLU A 120 -7.77 -0.85 -14.19
CA GLU A 120 -8.23 -1.00 -15.58
C GLU A 120 -9.01 0.23 -16.04
N GLU A 121 -9.94 0.73 -15.23
CA GLU A 121 -10.70 1.93 -15.54
C GLU A 121 -9.79 3.17 -15.62
N GLY A 122 -8.85 3.30 -14.67
CA GLY A 122 -7.89 4.40 -14.64
C GLY A 122 -6.98 4.46 -15.87
N PHE A 123 -6.57 3.30 -16.37
CA PHE A 123 -5.79 3.15 -17.60
C PHE A 123 -6.62 3.45 -18.84
N LYS A 124 -7.83 2.90 -18.90
CA LYS A 124 -8.78 3.12 -20.01
C LYS A 124 -9.09 4.60 -20.21
N VAL A 125 -9.37 5.34 -19.13
CA VAL A 125 -9.67 6.79 -19.19
C VAL A 125 -8.49 7.59 -19.76
N ARG A 126 -7.25 7.15 -19.51
CA ARG A 126 -6.03 7.80 -20.01
C ARG A 126 -5.59 7.32 -21.39
N GLY A 127 -6.24 6.29 -21.94
CA GLY A 127 -5.80 5.63 -23.17
C GLY A 127 -4.46 4.90 -23.02
N TRP A 128 -4.08 4.50 -21.80
CA TRP A 128 -2.83 3.78 -21.53
C TRP A 128 -3.06 2.28 -21.66
N LYS A 129 -2.07 1.57 -22.22
CA LYS A 129 -2.08 0.10 -22.26
C LYS A 129 -1.40 -0.46 -21.01
N LEU A 130 -2.14 -1.27 -20.26
CA LEU A 130 -1.64 -1.96 -19.07
C LEU A 130 -0.66 -3.06 -19.49
N LYS A 131 0.59 -2.96 -19.04
CA LYS A 131 1.62 -3.98 -19.27
C LYS A 131 1.71 -4.96 -18.12
N GLU A 132 1.64 -4.45 -16.90
CA GLU A 132 1.79 -5.24 -15.68
C GLU A 132 0.85 -4.71 -14.61
N PHE A 133 0.30 -5.63 -13.82
CA PHE A 133 -0.46 -5.35 -12.62
C PHE A 133 0.23 -5.96 -11.41
N LYS A 134 0.39 -5.19 -10.33
CA LYS A 134 0.89 -5.64 -9.04
C LYS A 134 -0.16 -5.33 -7.97
N ALA A 135 -0.25 -6.15 -6.94
CA ALA A 135 -1.15 -5.91 -5.81
C ALA A 135 -0.49 -6.19 -4.47
N ALA A 136 -0.88 -5.43 -3.46
CA ALA A 136 -0.57 -5.67 -2.06
C ALA A 136 -1.88 -5.71 -1.29
N VAL A 137 -2.14 -6.80 -0.57
CA VAL A 137 -3.40 -6.99 0.14
C VAL A 137 -3.15 -7.62 1.50
N ALA A 138 -3.72 -7.01 2.53
CA ALA A 138 -3.74 -7.53 3.89
C ALA A 138 -5.18 -7.71 4.35
N GLU A 139 -5.48 -8.88 4.88
CA GLU A 139 -6.76 -9.25 5.47
C GLU A 139 -6.53 -9.64 6.94
N ILE A 140 -7.50 -9.33 7.80
CA ILE A 140 -7.56 -9.84 9.17
C ILE A 140 -8.99 -9.86 9.68
N THR A 141 -9.33 -10.90 10.43
CA THR A 141 -10.60 -11.02 11.15
C THR A 141 -10.39 -10.68 12.61
N VAL A 142 -11.24 -9.81 13.15
CA VAL A 142 -11.27 -9.47 14.57
C VAL A 142 -11.65 -10.70 15.38
N LYS A 143 -10.81 -11.08 16.33
CA LYS A 143 -11.11 -12.10 17.34
C LYS A 143 -11.54 -11.41 18.64
N ASP A 144 -10.58 -11.18 19.54
CA ASP A 144 -10.76 -10.63 20.89
C ASP A 144 -10.06 -9.28 21.09
N ARG A 145 -9.30 -8.81 20.09
CA ARG A 145 -8.52 -7.56 20.15
C ARG A 145 -8.77 -6.70 18.92
N PRO A 146 -8.62 -5.36 19.03
CA PRO A 146 -8.56 -4.47 17.88
C PRO A 146 -7.51 -4.92 16.87
N VAL A 147 -7.85 -4.82 15.59
CA VAL A 147 -7.01 -5.21 14.46
C VAL A 147 -6.89 -4.07 13.45
N ALA A 148 -5.82 -4.10 12.68
CA ALA A 148 -5.61 -3.23 11.54
C ALA A 148 -5.08 -4.01 10.34
N ALA A 149 -5.48 -3.59 9.15
CA ALA A 149 -4.90 -4.01 7.88
C ALA A 149 -4.38 -2.79 7.13
N ILE A 150 -3.21 -2.90 6.51
CA ILE A 150 -2.60 -1.86 5.70
C ILE A 150 -1.95 -2.48 4.46
N ALA A 151 -2.09 -1.79 3.33
CA ALA A 151 -1.32 -1.99 2.11
C ALA A 151 -0.66 -0.67 1.71
N ALA A 152 0.61 -0.70 1.33
CA ALA A 152 1.41 0.48 1.01
C ALA A 152 2.32 0.26 -0.21
N VAL A 153 2.47 1.31 -1.00
CA VAL A 153 3.60 1.50 -1.92
C VAL A 153 4.51 2.53 -1.29
N VAL A 154 5.67 2.10 -0.84
CA VAL A 154 6.70 2.98 -0.26
C VAL A 154 7.69 3.32 -1.36
N MET A 155 7.93 4.61 -1.57
CA MET A 155 8.85 5.10 -2.59
C MET A 155 10.13 5.63 -1.96
N LEU A 156 11.26 5.25 -2.54
CA LEU A 156 12.59 5.59 -2.05
C LEU A 156 13.31 6.50 -3.06
N PRO A 157 14.08 7.49 -2.58
CA PRO A 157 14.79 8.41 -3.47
C PRO A 157 16.03 7.80 -4.14
N TYR A 158 16.50 6.63 -3.71
CA TYR A 158 17.77 6.01 -4.13
C TYR A 158 17.65 4.54 -4.50
#